data_AF-A0A535N6P3-F1
#
_entry.id   AF-A0A535N6P3-F1
#
_cell.length_a   1.000
_cell.length_b   1.000
_cell.length_c   1.000
_cell.angle_alpha   90.00
_cell.angle_beta   90.00
_cell.angle_gamma   90.00
#
_symmetry.space_group_name_H-M   'P 1'
#
loop_
_entity.id
_entity.type
_entity.pdbx_description
1 polymer ?
#
loop_
_entity_poly.entity_id
_entity_poly.type
_entity_poly.pdbx_seq_one_letter_code
_entity_poly.pdbx_strand_id
1 'polypeptide(L)' 'MKGTQPGGSGVATGAEAPSIAQPATSGQTLSLQQLRGSKVVVYFYEGAG' A
#
# COMPACT_ATOMS: atom_id res chain seq x y z
N MET A 1 -24.77 10.89 -10.94
CA MET A 1 -23.89 10.00 -10.14
C MET A 1 -22.47 10.19 -10.67
N LYS A 2 -21.60 10.96 -9.97
CA LYS A 2 -20.19 11.10 -10.36
C LYS A 2 -19.45 9.88 -9.80
N GLY A 3 -19.02 8.97 -10.66
CA GLY A 3 -18.00 7.98 -10.29
C GLY A 3 -16.71 8.74 -9.98
N THR A 4 -16.23 8.65 -8.75
CA THR A 4 -14.88 9.08 -8.38
C THR A 4 -13.90 8.19 -9.11
N GLN A 5 -13.26 8.74 -10.14
CA GLN A 5 -12.21 8.06 -10.89
C GLN A 5 -11.00 7.85 -9.96
N PRO A 6 -10.49 6.61 -9.78
CA PRO A 6 -9.30 6.38 -8.96
C PRO A 6 -8.12 7.12 -9.61
N GLY A 7 -7.57 8.11 -8.90
CA GLY A 7 -6.50 8.98 -9.40
C GLY A 7 -5.09 8.36 -9.39
N GLY A 8 -4.97 7.02 -9.45
CA GLY A 8 -3.69 6.33 -9.32
C GLY A 8 -3.23 5.70 -10.62
N SER A 9 -2.27 6.34 -11.30
CA SER A 9 -1.39 5.63 -12.23
C SER A 9 -0.65 4.56 -11.41
N GLY A 10 -0.84 3.27 -11.72
CA GLY A 10 -0.22 2.18 -10.97
C GLY A 10 1.31 2.32 -10.82
N VAL A 11 1.90 1.60 -9.86
CA VAL A 11 3.35 1.67 -9.62
C VAL A 11 4.10 0.96 -10.75
N ALA A 12 5.01 1.67 -11.42
CA ALA A 12 5.81 1.09 -12.50
C ALA A 12 6.81 0.05 -11.97
N THR A 13 7.08 -0.99 -12.76
CA THR A 13 8.10 -1.99 -12.42
C THR A 13 9.48 -1.35 -12.31
N GLY A 14 10.23 -1.71 -11.25
CA GLY A 14 11.55 -1.14 -10.98
C GLY A 14 11.53 0.23 -10.30
N ALA A 15 10.37 0.88 -10.19
CA ALA A 15 10.22 2.07 -9.36
C ALA A 15 10.43 1.72 -7.88
N GLU A 16 10.91 2.69 -7.11
CA GLU A 16 10.97 2.53 -5.66
C GLU A 16 9.56 2.33 -5.09
N ALA A 17 9.44 1.39 -4.14
CA ALA A 17 8.18 1.16 -3.45
C ALA A 17 7.79 2.39 -2.61
N PRO A 18 6.51 2.81 -2.64
CA PRO A 18 6.04 3.97 -1.89
C PRO A 18 6.21 3.77 -0.38
N SER A 19 6.39 4.88 0.34
CA SER A 19 6.45 4.87 1.80
C SER A 19 5.05 4.76 2.40
N ILE A 20 4.56 3.53 2.53
CA ILE A 20 3.24 3.21 3.11
C ILE A 20 3.42 2.71 4.54
N ALA A 21 2.58 3.22 5.45
CA ALA A 21 2.42 2.73 6.82
C ALA A 21 0.94 2.49 7.12
N GLN A 22 0.60 1.36 7.75
CA GLN A 22 -0.77 0.95 8.05
C GLN A 22 -0.86 0.31 9.44
N PRO A 23 -2.02 0.40 10.12
CA PRO A 23 -2.26 -0.37 11.33
C PRO A 23 -2.17 -1.87 11.04
N ALA A 24 -1.42 -2.60 11.86
CA ALA A 24 -1.38 -4.05 11.83
C ALA A 24 -2.39 -4.64 12.84
N THR A 25 -2.71 -5.92 12.66
CA THR A 25 -3.56 -6.68 13.59
C THR A 25 -2.97 -6.81 14.99
N SER A 26 -1.67 -6.55 15.16
CA SER A 26 -0.99 -6.47 16.44
C SER A 26 -1.27 -5.18 17.22
N GLY A 27 -1.98 -4.22 16.64
CA GLY A 27 -2.20 -2.88 17.22
C GLY A 27 -1.04 -1.91 16.98
N GLN A 28 0.07 -2.38 16.41
CA GLN A 28 1.22 -1.55 16.04
C GLN A 28 1.11 -1.08 14.59
N THR A 29 1.75 0.04 14.26
CA THR A 29 1.90 0.48 12.88
C THR A 29 3.01 -0.33 12.18
N LEU A 30 2.68 -0.89 11.02
CA LEU A 30 3.62 -1.57 10.12
C LEU A 30 3.89 -0.70 8.89
N SER A 31 5.16 -0.51 8.55
CA SER A 31 5.59 0.20 7.34
C SER A 31 6.37 -0.71 6.38
N LEU A 32 6.34 -0.37 5.09
CA LEU A 32 7.12 -1.10 4.08
C LEU A 32 8.63 -1.01 4.32
N GLN A 33 9.11 0.05 4.96
CA GLN A 33 10.52 0.20 5.36
C GLN A 33 10.95 -0.87 6.35
N GLN A 34 10.08 -1.23 7.30
CA GLN A 34 10.37 -2.26 8.30
C GLN A 34 10.47 -3.67 7.68
N LEU A 35 9.92 -3.86 6.47
CA LEU A 35 9.95 -5.12 5.73
C LEU A 35 11.08 -5.19 4.66
N ARG A 36 11.96 -4.19 4.61
CA ARG A 36 13.10 -4.19 3.67
C ARG A 36 13.95 -5.45 3.86
N GLY A 37 14.49 -5.97 2.75
CA GLY A 37 15.21 -7.24 2.72
C GLY A 37 14.32 -8.47 2.52
N SER A 38 13.00 -8.32 2.64
CA SER A 38 12.02 -9.36 2.31
C SER A 38 11.30 -9.09 0.99
N LYS A 39 10.81 -10.15 0.33
CA LYS A 39 9.85 -9.99 -0.77
C LYS A 39 8.46 -9.76 -0.20
N VAL A 40 7.80 -8.68 -0.60
CA VAL A 40 6.50 -8.25 -0.08
C VAL A 40 5.50 -8.12 -1.23
N VAL A 41 4.28 -8.61 -1.04
CA VAL A 41 3.15 -8.40 -1.94
C VAL A 41 2.12 -7.55 -1.20
N VAL A 42 1.66 -6.47 -1.83
CA VAL A 42 0.66 -5.55 -1.25
C VAL A 42 -0.64 -5.69 -2.03
N TYR A 43 -1.72 -5.99 -1.32
CA TYR A 43 -3.07 -6.07 -1.87
C TYR A 43 -3.86 -4.83 -1.48
N PHE A 44 -4.53 -4.22 -2.47
CA PHE A 44 -5.45 -3.11 -2.26
C PHE A 44 -6.88 -3.62 -2.42
N TYR A 45 -7.73 -3.32 -1.45
CA TYR A 45 -9.14 -3.73 -1.44
C TYR A 45 -10.04 -2.49 -1.37
N GLU A 46 -11.11 -2.49 -2.16
CA GLU A 46 -12.16 -1.47 -2.08
C GLU A 46 -12.89 -1.56 -0.74
N GLY A 47 -13.15 -0.42 -0.09
CA GLY A 47 -13.83 -0.37 1.21
C GLY A 47 -12.95 -0.60 2.44
N ALA A 48 -11.63 -0.72 2.27
CA ALA A 48 -10.69 -0.64 3.38
C ALA A 48 -10.49 0.84 3.77
N GLY A 49 -11.36 1.35 4.64
CA GLY A 49 -11.32 2.71 5.17
C GLY A 49 -12.06 2.78 6.50
#